data_AF-A0A8H3KYW9-F1
#
_entry.id   AF-A0A8H3KYW9-F1
#
_cell.length_a   1.000
_cell.length_b   1.000
_cell.length_c   1.000
_cell.angle_alpha   90.00
_cell.angle_beta   90.00
_cell.angle_gamma   90.00
#
_symmetry.space_group_name_H-M   'P 1'
#
loop_
_entity.id
_entity.type
_entity.pdbx_description
1 polymer ?
#
loop_
_entity_poly.entity_id
_entity_poly.type
_entity_poly.pdbx_seq_one_letter_code
_entity_poly.pdbx_strand_id
1 'polypeptide(L)'
;MGYIGITCAYIDNQFKLNEAILAIKYMPYSHTSEAIAEEIMSILNEWKLTDKVFTITTDNGNNMVKSAQLISGLIRIPCTAHTLQLVIGKGLLPAEDIINIMITALCIDSDKQAKKDGKWLKDINLTEDEWNAISELVPILEPFANATELLGGSQYATVSFMYPAINVITRGVKPSNSNINEVEAVDFTKPSIAFDDDIEYKDSEDRILLIINQNNKIKSALYESIIRYWNIPKDYGLIATLLDPRCKSLFFISPELHNDIHLKLRSVYNKMKLEYSEQEKKYHKEYPINSLLASMFSRKYERGDEFTKYLRVWISFSECPFNWWSKNENRFPLLSKMVRKYLAIPATSTPSEKLFSNAGNLMTVQRTSLSPSIFEHLLFLK
;
A
#
# COMPACT_ATOMS: atom_id res chain seq x y z
N MET A 1 -17.97 -10.96 -16.39
CA MET A 1 -18.75 -9.90 -15.72
C MET A 1 -17.77 -9.02 -14.97
N GLY A 2 -17.82 -7.69 -15.11
CA GLY A 2 -16.99 -6.78 -14.32
C GLY A 2 -17.79 -6.20 -13.18
N TYR A 3 -17.14 -5.97 -12.05
CA TYR A 3 -17.72 -5.24 -10.92
C TYR A 3 -16.73 -4.17 -10.48
N ILE A 4 -17.25 -3.04 -10.01
CA ILE A 4 -16.48 -2.01 -9.33
C ILE A 4 -16.84 -2.01 -7.86
N GLY A 5 -15.82 -2.01 -7.00
CA GLY A 5 -15.97 -2.05 -5.55
C GLY A 5 -15.25 -0.85 -4.95
N ILE A 6 -16.01 0.06 -4.36
CA ILE A 6 -15.49 1.29 -3.77
C ILE A 6 -15.65 1.22 -2.25
N THR A 7 -14.53 1.31 -1.56
CA THR A 7 -14.46 1.38 -0.10
C THR A 7 -13.85 2.71 0.31
N CYS A 8 -14.49 3.43 1.23
CA CYS A 8 -13.99 4.66 1.82
C CYS A 8 -13.28 4.37 3.14
N ALA A 9 -12.02 4.76 3.25
CA ALA A 9 -11.28 4.75 4.51
C ALA A 9 -11.27 6.15 5.14
N TYR A 10 -11.61 6.24 6.42
CA TYR A 10 -11.64 7.50 7.17
C TYR A 10 -11.34 7.28 8.66
N ILE A 11 -10.89 8.33 9.33
CA ILE A 11 -10.71 8.34 10.78
C ILE A 11 -11.82 9.19 11.40
N ASP A 12 -12.56 8.61 12.35
CA ASP A 12 -13.67 9.29 13.02
C ASP A 12 -13.23 10.25 14.13
N ASN A 13 -14.20 10.86 14.82
CA ASN A 13 -13.95 11.81 15.91
C ASN A 13 -13.32 11.14 17.14
N GLN A 14 -13.45 9.82 17.27
CA GLN A 14 -12.84 9.00 18.31
C GLN A 14 -11.45 8.49 17.91
N PHE A 15 -10.89 8.99 16.80
CA PHE A 15 -9.64 8.53 16.19
C PHE A 15 -9.63 7.05 15.77
N LYS A 16 -10.79 6.43 15.58
CA LYS A 16 -10.82 5.07 15.05
C LYS A 16 -10.73 5.12 13.52
N LEU A 17 -9.82 4.32 12.96
CA LEU A 17 -9.77 4.06 11.52
C LEU A 17 -10.94 3.13 11.16
N ASN A 18 -11.76 3.57 10.22
CA ASN A 18 -12.92 2.85 9.73
C ASN A 18 -12.84 2.70 8.21
N GLU A 19 -13.34 1.58 7.72
CA GLU A 19 -13.55 1.29 6.31
C GLU A 19 -15.06 1.11 6.09
N ALA A 20 -15.62 1.83 5.13
CA ALA A 20 -17.03 1.76 4.77
C ALA A 20 -17.18 1.47 3.29
N ILE A 21 -17.93 0.42 2.97
CA ILE A 21 -18.26 0.09 1.58
C ILE A 21 -19.22 1.15 1.07
N LEU A 22 -18.83 1.86 0.01
CA LEU A 22 -19.70 2.85 -0.64
C LEU A 22 -20.54 2.21 -1.73
N ALA A 23 -19.94 1.28 -2.48
CA ALA A 23 -20.61 0.61 -3.58
C ALA A 23 -19.91 -0.70 -3.92
N ILE A 24 -20.73 -1.67 -4.31
CA ILE A 24 -20.32 -2.76 -5.19
C ILE A 24 -21.33 -2.69 -6.31
N LYS A 25 -20.89 -2.43 -7.54
CA LYS A 25 -21.78 -2.24 -8.68
C LYS A 25 -21.31 -3.08 -9.85
N TYR A 26 -22.25 -3.76 -10.50
CA TYR A 26 -21.98 -4.41 -11.78
C TYR A 26 -21.64 -3.36 -12.84
N MET A 27 -20.54 -3.57 -13.54
CA MET A 27 -20.17 -2.78 -14.70
C MET A 27 -20.37 -3.63 -15.98
N PRO A 28 -21.24 -3.21 -16.91
CA PRO A 28 -21.33 -3.82 -18.22
C PRO A 28 -20.09 -3.49 -19.05
N TYR A 29 -19.75 -4.38 -20.00
CA TYR A 29 -18.65 -4.15 -20.94
C TYR A 29 -19.00 -2.98 -21.90
N SER A 30 -18.04 -2.14 -22.31
CA SER A 30 -16.60 -2.17 -22.03
C SER A 30 -16.18 -1.35 -20.82
N HIS A 31 -15.29 -1.92 -19.99
CA HIS A 31 -14.73 -1.28 -18.79
C HIS A 31 -13.65 -0.24 -19.16
N THR A 32 -14.03 0.77 -19.95
CA THR A 32 -13.12 1.86 -20.35
C THR A 32 -12.77 2.75 -19.16
N SER A 33 -11.68 3.50 -19.26
CA SER A 33 -11.26 4.44 -18.22
C SER A 33 -12.32 5.51 -17.94
N GLU A 34 -13.02 5.95 -18.98
CA GLU A 34 -14.08 6.96 -18.92
C GLU A 34 -15.30 6.41 -18.16
N ALA A 35 -15.76 5.21 -18.51
CA ALA A 35 -16.88 4.57 -17.83
C ALA A 35 -16.59 4.33 -16.34
N ILE A 36 -15.36 3.91 -16.01
CA ILE A 36 -14.93 3.72 -14.62
C ILE A 36 -14.89 5.07 -13.88
N ALA A 37 -14.38 6.13 -14.50
CA ALA A 37 -14.30 7.45 -13.88
C ALA A 37 -15.70 8.06 -13.63
N GLU A 38 -16.61 7.92 -14.60
CA GLU A 38 -18.00 8.33 -14.48
C GLU A 38 -18.70 7.61 -13.33
N GLU A 39 -18.52 6.29 -13.21
CA GLU A 39 -19.14 5.53 -12.13
C GLU A 39 -18.58 5.90 -10.75
N ILE A 40 -17.25 6.07 -10.62
CA ILE A 40 -16.63 6.55 -9.37
C ILE A 40 -17.21 7.90 -8.98
N MET A 41 -17.31 8.86 -9.91
CA MET A 41 -17.87 10.19 -9.64
C MET A 41 -19.35 10.14 -9.29
N SER A 42 -20.13 9.27 -9.96
CA SER A 42 -21.53 9.03 -9.64
C SER A 42 -21.69 8.59 -8.18
N ILE A 43 -20.92 7.57 -7.76
CA ILE A 43 -20.93 7.06 -6.39
C ILE A 43 -20.49 8.14 -5.39
N LEU A 44 -19.43 8.90 -5.67
CA LEU A 44 -19.00 9.99 -4.78
C LEU A 44 -20.08 11.08 -4.64
N ASN A 45 -20.80 11.40 -5.71
CA ASN A 45 -21.90 12.36 -5.69
C ASN A 45 -23.11 11.84 -4.89
N GLU A 46 -23.49 10.56 -5.08
CA GLU A 46 -24.56 9.89 -4.32
C GLU A 46 -24.32 10.02 -2.80
N TRP A 47 -23.06 9.82 -2.36
CA TRP A 47 -22.65 9.92 -0.96
C TRP A 47 -22.29 11.35 -0.50
N LYS A 48 -22.33 12.36 -1.39
CA LYS A 48 -21.92 13.75 -1.12
C LYS A 48 -20.48 13.86 -0.59
N LEU A 49 -19.58 13.11 -1.22
CA LEU A 49 -18.16 12.99 -0.85
C LEU A 49 -17.19 13.66 -1.83
N THR A 50 -17.69 14.19 -2.95
CA THR A 50 -16.88 14.74 -4.06
C THR A 50 -15.82 15.75 -3.60
N ASP A 51 -16.18 16.68 -2.70
CA ASP A 51 -15.25 17.70 -2.19
C ASP A 51 -14.46 17.26 -0.93
N LYS A 52 -14.70 16.04 -0.44
CA LYS A 52 -14.11 15.51 0.80
C LYS A 52 -12.99 14.50 0.51
N VAL A 53 -13.06 13.82 -0.62
CA VAL A 53 -12.06 12.84 -1.03
C VAL A 53 -10.94 13.55 -1.81
N PHE A 54 -9.69 13.23 -1.49
CA PHE A 54 -8.51 13.85 -2.11
C PHE A 54 -7.52 12.79 -2.64
N THR A 55 -7.70 11.52 -2.28
CA THR A 55 -6.89 10.41 -2.75
C THR A 55 -7.75 9.20 -3.10
N ILE A 56 -7.29 8.41 -4.06
CA ILE A 56 -7.85 7.10 -4.38
C ILE A 56 -6.72 6.07 -4.52
N THR A 57 -6.92 4.89 -3.93
CA THR A 57 -5.97 3.78 -4.05
C THR A 57 -6.54 2.74 -5.01
N THR A 58 -5.84 2.45 -6.11
CA THR A 58 -6.30 1.50 -7.15
C THR A 58 -5.17 0.57 -7.59
N ASP A 59 -5.51 -0.57 -8.19
CA ASP A 59 -4.54 -1.43 -8.87
C ASP A 59 -3.85 -0.71 -10.05
N ASN A 60 -2.78 -1.31 -10.60
CA ASN A 60 -2.01 -0.73 -11.69
C ASN A 60 -2.55 -1.05 -13.09
N GLY A 61 -3.78 -1.56 -13.20
CA GLY A 61 -4.45 -1.79 -14.47
C GLY A 61 -4.59 -0.49 -15.27
N ASN A 62 -4.30 -0.53 -16.56
CA ASN A 62 -4.26 0.66 -17.43
C ASN A 62 -5.54 1.51 -17.35
N ASN A 63 -6.71 0.88 -17.33
CA ASN A 63 -7.98 1.60 -17.26
C ASN A 63 -8.22 2.22 -15.87
N MET A 64 -7.77 1.57 -14.78
CA MET A 64 -7.84 2.11 -13.41
C MET A 64 -6.87 3.27 -13.17
N VAL A 65 -5.70 3.23 -13.81
CA VAL A 65 -4.73 4.34 -13.77
C VAL A 65 -5.32 5.56 -14.48
N LYS A 66 -5.79 5.37 -15.72
CA LYS A 66 -6.36 6.45 -16.53
C LYS A 66 -7.64 7.00 -15.91
N SER A 67 -8.53 6.16 -15.40
CA SER A 67 -9.78 6.62 -14.78
C SER A 67 -9.53 7.55 -13.59
N ALA A 68 -8.59 7.21 -12.71
CA ALA A 68 -8.23 8.06 -11.57
C ALA A 68 -7.60 9.39 -12.02
N GLN A 69 -6.90 9.43 -13.14
CA GLN A 69 -6.33 10.66 -13.71
C GLN A 69 -7.40 11.57 -14.34
N LEU A 70 -8.52 11.02 -14.80
CA LEU A 70 -9.64 11.79 -15.34
C LEU A 70 -10.42 12.55 -14.25
N ILE A 71 -10.32 12.11 -12.99
CA ILE A 71 -11.04 12.73 -11.87
C ILE A 71 -10.22 13.87 -11.28
N SER A 72 -10.65 15.11 -11.57
CA SER A 72 -9.99 16.32 -11.07
C SER A 72 -10.00 16.39 -9.53
N GLY A 73 -8.88 16.82 -8.94
CA GLY A 73 -8.72 16.97 -7.48
C GLY A 73 -8.40 15.68 -6.73
N LEU A 74 -8.43 14.52 -7.41
CA LEU A 74 -8.15 13.23 -6.83
C LEU A 74 -6.72 12.79 -7.15
N ILE A 75 -6.00 12.32 -6.13
CA ILE A 75 -4.61 11.87 -6.29
C ILE A 75 -4.57 10.36 -6.20
N ARG A 76 -4.12 9.72 -7.27
CA ARG A 76 -3.98 8.27 -7.31
C ARG A 76 -2.77 7.82 -6.49
N ILE A 77 -3.01 6.90 -5.57
CA ILE A 77 -1.99 6.08 -4.90
C ILE A 77 -2.02 4.68 -5.53
N PRO A 78 -0.93 4.22 -6.17
CA PRO A 78 -0.83 2.84 -6.63
C PRO A 78 -0.98 1.84 -5.48
N CYS A 79 -1.70 0.75 -5.68
CA CYS A 79 -1.75 -0.34 -4.72
C CYS A 79 -0.34 -0.92 -4.51
N THR A 80 0.18 -0.82 -3.28
CA THR A 80 1.52 -1.31 -2.96
C THR A 80 1.63 -2.82 -3.12
N ALA A 81 0.62 -3.58 -2.69
CA ALA A 81 0.62 -5.04 -2.80
C ALA A 81 0.71 -5.49 -4.27
N HIS A 82 -0.12 -4.90 -5.14
CA HIS A 82 -0.06 -5.18 -6.58
C HIS A 82 1.28 -4.72 -7.20
N THR A 83 1.83 -3.59 -6.74
CA THR A 83 3.16 -3.13 -7.20
C THR A 83 4.27 -4.09 -6.80
N LEU A 84 4.26 -4.59 -5.56
CA LEU A 84 5.21 -5.61 -5.10
C LEU A 84 5.04 -6.92 -5.86
N GLN A 85 3.81 -7.32 -6.18
CA GLN A 85 3.55 -8.50 -7.01
C GLN A 85 4.18 -8.38 -8.40
N LEU A 86 4.07 -7.21 -9.05
CA LEU A 86 4.73 -6.95 -10.34
C LEU A 86 6.25 -7.00 -10.22
N VAL A 87 6.80 -6.44 -9.13
CA VAL A 87 8.23 -6.49 -8.85
C VAL A 87 8.73 -7.92 -8.69
N ILE A 88 8.04 -8.75 -7.91
CA ILE A 88 8.39 -10.15 -7.70
C ILE A 88 8.27 -10.92 -9.02
N GLY A 89 7.17 -10.75 -9.76
CA GLY A 89 6.95 -11.45 -11.03
C GLY A 89 8.05 -11.17 -12.05
N LYS A 90 8.58 -9.94 -12.11
CA LYS A 90 9.73 -9.60 -12.96
C LYS A 90 11.08 -10.00 -12.37
N GLY A 91 11.23 -9.88 -11.06
CA GLY A 91 12.46 -10.23 -10.35
C GLY A 91 12.74 -11.73 -10.33
N LEU A 92 11.72 -12.57 -10.47
CA LEU A 92 11.83 -14.03 -10.51
C LEU A 92 11.98 -14.61 -11.92
N LEU A 93 12.00 -13.78 -12.98
CA LEU A 93 12.29 -14.27 -14.34
C LEU A 93 13.60 -15.07 -14.44
N PRO A 94 14.70 -14.71 -13.75
CA PRO A 94 15.91 -15.54 -13.77
C PRO A 94 15.75 -16.93 -13.13
N ALA A 95 14.68 -17.16 -12.37
CA ALA A 95 14.33 -18.44 -11.74
C ALA A 95 13.13 -19.13 -12.41
N GLU A 96 12.68 -18.65 -13.57
CA GLU A 96 11.51 -19.17 -14.28
C GLU A 96 11.62 -20.69 -14.53
N ASP A 97 12.78 -21.16 -14.95
CA ASP A 97 13.03 -22.59 -15.17
C ASP A 97 12.86 -23.41 -13.89
N ILE A 98 13.33 -22.92 -12.72
CA ILE A 98 13.17 -23.61 -11.43
C ILE A 98 11.70 -23.63 -10.99
N ILE A 99 11.01 -22.49 -11.15
CA ILE A 99 9.59 -22.36 -10.82
C ILE A 99 8.76 -23.32 -11.69
N ASN A 100 9.07 -23.42 -12.98
CA ASN A 100 8.41 -24.30 -13.94
C ASN A 100 8.65 -25.78 -13.62
N ILE A 101 9.87 -26.16 -13.19
CA ILE A 101 10.16 -27.50 -12.68
C ILE A 101 9.27 -27.80 -11.47
N MET A 102 9.17 -26.88 -10.50
CA MET A 102 8.30 -27.05 -9.34
C MET A 102 6.83 -27.21 -9.74
N ILE A 103 6.29 -26.33 -10.58
CA ILE A 103 4.89 -26.40 -11.03
C ILE A 103 4.61 -27.72 -11.73
N THR A 104 5.51 -28.16 -12.62
CA THR A 104 5.37 -29.43 -13.34
C THR A 104 5.34 -30.60 -12.35
N ALA A 105 6.25 -30.62 -11.39
CA ALA A 105 6.29 -31.66 -10.38
C ALA A 105 5.06 -31.61 -9.45
N LEU A 106 4.52 -30.41 -9.19
CA LEU A 106 3.28 -30.21 -8.43
C LEU A 106 2.02 -30.70 -9.20
N CYS A 107 2.04 -30.63 -10.53
CA CYS A 107 0.94 -31.03 -11.40
C CYS A 107 0.85 -32.55 -11.61
N ILE A 108 1.98 -33.27 -11.53
CA ILE A 108 2.05 -34.72 -11.72
C ILE A 108 1.39 -35.49 -10.58
N ASP A 109 1.25 -34.91 -9.39
CA ASP A 109 0.60 -35.59 -8.27
C ASP A 109 -0.92 -35.69 -8.45
N SER A 110 -1.42 -36.91 -8.24
CA SER A 110 -2.82 -37.27 -8.44
C SER A 110 -3.70 -37.01 -7.21
N ASP A 111 -3.11 -36.74 -6.04
CA ASP A 111 -3.85 -36.50 -4.80
C ASP A 111 -4.15 -35.01 -4.57
N LYS A 112 -5.44 -34.65 -4.60
CA LYS A 112 -5.93 -33.28 -4.36
C LYS A 112 -5.76 -32.80 -2.92
N GLN A 113 -5.63 -33.71 -1.95
CA GLN A 113 -5.41 -33.38 -0.54
C GLN A 113 -3.94 -33.12 -0.25
N ALA A 114 -3.02 -33.89 -0.87
CA ALA A 114 -1.57 -33.69 -0.78
C ALA A 114 -1.13 -32.31 -1.35
N LYS A 115 -1.81 -31.83 -2.39
CA LYS A 115 -1.63 -30.46 -2.96
C LYS A 115 -1.88 -29.33 -1.97
N LYS A 116 -2.59 -29.57 -0.85
CA LYS A 116 -2.91 -28.56 0.17
C LYS A 116 -1.93 -28.54 1.35
N ASP A 117 -1.17 -29.60 1.56
CA ASP A 117 -0.30 -29.75 2.74
C ASP A 117 1.18 -29.63 2.34
N GLY A 118 1.89 -28.63 2.85
CA GLY A 118 3.32 -28.41 2.60
C GLY A 118 4.26 -29.55 3.05
N LYS A 119 3.72 -30.64 3.63
CA LYS A 119 4.45 -31.88 3.95
C LYS A 119 4.80 -32.69 2.70
N TRP A 120 3.99 -32.60 1.65
CA TRP A 120 4.19 -33.33 0.38
C TRP A 120 5.32 -32.76 -0.49
N LEU A 121 5.71 -31.50 -0.28
CA LEU A 121 6.88 -30.92 -0.95
C LEU A 121 8.12 -31.83 -0.82
N LYS A 122 8.28 -32.55 0.30
CA LYS A 122 9.39 -33.49 0.53
C LYS A 122 9.38 -34.75 -0.37
N ASP A 123 8.24 -35.10 -0.96
CA ASP A 123 8.08 -36.28 -1.82
C ASP A 123 8.16 -35.92 -3.32
N ILE A 124 8.28 -34.63 -3.64
CA ILE A 124 8.70 -34.20 -4.97
C ILE A 124 10.16 -34.59 -5.09
N ASN A 125 10.47 -35.48 -6.02
CA ASN A 125 11.81 -36.01 -6.29
C ASN A 125 12.75 -34.94 -6.90
N LEU A 126 12.75 -33.74 -6.33
CA LEU A 126 13.69 -32.66 -6.59
C LEU A 126 15.07 -33.09 -6.11
N THR A 127 16.08 -32.72 -6.87
CA THR A 127 17.48 -32.92 -6.46
C THR A 127 17.80 -32.08 -5.22
N GLU A 128 18.82 -32.46 -4.43
CA GLU A 128 19.24 -31.64 -3.29
C GLU A 128 19.62 -30.21 -3.71
N ASP A 129 20.20 -30.06 -4.91
CA ASP A 129 20.56 -28.75 -5.47
C ASP A 129 19.34 -27.87 -5.78
N GLU A 130 18.26 -28.45 -6.30
CA GLU A 130 16.98 -27.74 -6.53
C GLU A 130 16.34 -27.30 -5.20
N TRP A 131 16.39 -28.15 -4.18
CA TRP A 131 15.93 -27.82 -2.83
C TRP A 131 16.73 -26.69 -2.19
N ASN A 132 18.06 -26.73 -2.35
CA ASN A 132 18.95 -25.67 -1.87
C ASN A 132 18.65 -24.34 -2.56
N ALA A 133 18.43 -24.34 -3.88
CA ALA A 133 18.06 -23.15 -4.64
C ALA A 133 16.77 -22.50 -4.12
N ILE A 134 15.72 -23.30 -3.89
CA ILE A 134 14.44 -22.82 -3.36
C ILE A 134 14.61 -22.26 -1.95
N SER A 135 15.37 -22.96 -1.10
CA SER A 135 15.63 -22.51 0.27
C SER A 135 16.37 -21.18 0.32
N GLU A 136 17.18 -20.85 -0.70
CA GLU A 136 17.87 -19.57 -0.81
C GLU A 136 16.96 -18.41 -1.28
N LEU A 137 15.85 -18.71 -1.98
CA LEU A 137 14.85 -17.70 -2.37
C LEU A 137 13.99 -17.24 -1.19
N VAL A 138 13.71 -18.12 -0.24
CA VAL A 138 12.88 -17.81 0.94
C VAL A 138 13.34 -16.54 1.67
N PRO A 139 14.61 -16.39 2.10
CA PRO A 139 15.07 -15.18 2.78
C PRO A 139 15.09 -13.93 1.87
N ILE A 140 15.12 -14.09 0.55
CA ILE A 140 15.04 -12.97 -0.41
C ILE A 140 13.60 -12.47 -0.53
N LEU A 141 12.62 -13.38 -0.53
CA LEU A 141 11.19 -13.08 -0.72
C LEU A 141 10.46 -12.81 0.60
N GLU A 142 10.94 -13.30 1.73
CA GLU A 142 10.34 -13.08 3.06
C GLU A 142 10.08 -11.60 3.38
N PRO A 143 11.01 -10.64 3.11
CA PRO A 143 10.72 -9.21 3.31
C PRO A 143 9.53 -8.69 2.48
N PHE A 144 9.29 -9.25 1.30
CA PHE A 144 8.15 -8.88 0.45
C PHE A 144 6.84 -9.43 1.01
N ALA A 145 6.84 -10.66 1.51
CA ALA A 145 5.68 -11.26 2.18
C ALA A 145 5.30 -10.46 3.42
N ASN A 146 6.28 -10.19 4.29
CA ASN A 146 6.09 -9.37 5.50
C ASN A 146 5.58 -7.97 5.17
N ALA A 147 6.09 -7.33 4.12
CA ALA A 147 5.61 -6.01 3.70
C ALA A 147 4.18 -6.05 3.13
N THR A 148 3.83 -7.10 2.37
CA THR A 148 2.48 -7.24 1.80
C THR A 148 1.46 -7.48 2.92
N GLU A 149 1.79 -8.29 3.92
CA GLU A 149 0.95 -8.48 5.11
C GLU A 149 0.81 -7.18 5.90
N LEU A 150 1.93 -6.50 6.18
CA LEU A 150 1.95 -5.23 6.89
C LEU A 150 1.15 -4.13 6.17
N LEU A 151 1.15 -4.09 4.85
CA LEU A 151 0.45 -3.04 4.09
C LEU A 151 -0.98 -3.44 3.71
N GLY A 152 -1.35 -4.71 3.88
CA GLY A 152 -2.71 -5.24 3.71
C GLY A 152 -3.59 -5.18 4.96
N GLY A 153 -3.09 -4.62 6.06
CA GLY A 153 -3.83 -4.41 7.30
C GLY A 153 -4.89 -3.30 7.18
N SER A 154 -5.91 -3.35 8.05
CA SER A 154 -7.03 -2.37 8.06
C SER A 154 -7.23 -1.66 9.41
N GLN A 155 -6.43 -1.99 10.43
CA GLN A 155 -6.61 -1.49 11.81
C GLN A 155 -5.56 -0.44 12.22
N TYR A 156 -4.67 -0.05 11.30
CA TYR A 156 -3.60 0.92 11.54
C TYR A 156 -3.29 1.69 10.26
N ALA A 157 -2.58 2.81 10.40
CA ALA A 157 -2.18 3.66 9.29
C ALA A 157 -1.12 2.99 8.39
N THR A 158 -1.56 2.17 7.43
CA THR A 158 -0.66 1.42 6.54
C THR A 158 0.27 2.33 5.73
N VAL A 159 -0.21 3.51 5.33
CA VAL A 159 0.56 4.45 4.49
C VAL A 159 1.85 4.94 5.18
N SER A 160 1.86 5.01 6.51
CA SER A 160 3.05 5.40 7.30
C SER A 160 4.18 4.38 7.21
N PHE A 161 3.87 3.15 6.85
CA PHE A 161 4.83 2.05 6.74
C PHE A 161 5.24 1.77 5.30
N MET A 162 4.55 2.36 4.33
CA MET A 162 4.76 2.11 2.90
C MET A 162 6.21 2.39 2.47
N TYR A 163 6.72 3.61 2.72
CA TYR A 163 8.10 3.95 2.36
C TYR A 163 9.17 3.26 3.22
N PRO A 164 9.02 3.15 4.56
CA PRO A 164 9.93 2.36 5.37
C PRO A 164 10.07 0.90 4.89
N ALA A 165 8.95 0.23 4.60
CA ALA A 165 8.93 -1.15 4.14
C ALA A 165 9.67 -1.32 2.81
N ILE A 166 9.36 -0.47 1.82
CA ILE A 166 10.08 -0.52 0.54
C ILE A 166 11.56 -0.23 0.72
N ASN A 167 11.96 0.72 1.57
CA ASN A 167 13.38 0.96 1.80
C ASN A 167 14.08 -0.28 2.41
N VAL A 168 13.43 -1.02 3.31
CA VAL A 168 13.99 -2.28 3.86
C VAL A 168 14.18 -3.31 2.74
N ILE A 169 13.16 -3.53 1.92
CA ILE A 169 13.21 -4.45 0.78
C ILE A 169 14.33 -4.03 -0.20
N THR A 170 14.33 -2.78 -0.63
CA THR A 170 15.31 -2.24 -1.58
C THR A 170 16.73 -2.42 -1.09
N ARG A 171 16.99 -2.22 0.21
CA ARG A 171 18.33 -2.46 0.80
C ARG A 171 18.69 -3.94 0.81
N GLY A 172 17.73 -4.83 1.08
CA GLY A 172 17.95 -6.28 1.12
C GLY A 172 18.27 -6.90 -0.24
N VAL A 173 17.70 -6.35 -1.32
CA VAL A 173 17.95 -6.82 -2.70
C VAL A 173 19.01 -6.01 -3.45
N LYS A 174 19.55 -4.95 -2.85
CA LYS A 174 20.55 -4.10 -3.50
C LYS A 174 21.82 -4.92 -3.81
N PRO A 175 22.30 -4.93 -5.07
CA PRO A 175 23.54 -5.62 -5.41
C PRO A 175 24.74 -4.99 -4.70
N SER A 176 25.67 -5.83 -4.24
CA SER A 176 26.97 -5.41 -3.72
C SER A 176 27.88 -5.11 -4.91
N ASN A 177 28.18 -3.84 -5.19
CA ASN A 177 28.87 -3.39 -6.41
C ASN A 177 30.13 -4.20 -6.82
N SER A 178 30.08 -4.89 -7.96
CA SER A 178 31.10 -4.89 -9.05
C SER A 178 30.81 -6.02 -10.05
N ASN A 179 29.92 -5.76 -11.02
CA ASN A 179 29.83 -6.36 -12.38
C ASN A 179 28.41 -6.15 -12.94
N ILE A 180 27.95 -4.90 -12.97
CA ILE A 180 26.70 -4.52 -13.66
C ILE A 180 26.78 -4.85 -15.17
N ASN A 181 28.00 -5.05 -15.70
CA ASN A 181 28.26 -5.36 -17.10
C ASN A 181 28.19 -6.86 -17.48
N GLU A 182 28.01 -7.78 -16.51
CA GLU A 182 27.89 -9.23 -16.79
C GLU A 182 26.49 -9.80 -16.50
N VAL A 183 25.57 -8.97 -16.03
CA VAL A 183 24.18 -9.39 -15.84
C VAL A 183 23.41 -9.01 -17.10
N GLU A 184 23.04 -10.00 -17.91
CA GLU A 184 22.13 -9.80 -19.05
C GLU A 184 20.95 -8.93 -18.60
N ALA A 185 20.76 -7.81 -19.30
CA ALA A 185 19.69 -6.88 -18.99
C ALA A 185 18.36 -7.63 -19.02
N VAL A 186 17.62 -7.60 -17.91
CA VAL A 186 16.30 -8.23 -17.82
C VAL A 186 15.40 -7.58 -18.87
N ASP A 187 14.95 -8.36 -19.85
CA ASP A 187 14.04 -7.89 -20.88
C ASP A 187 12.64 -7.69 -20.30
N PHE A 188 12.37 -6.47 -19.87
CA PHE A 188 11.08 -6.07 -19.31
C PHE A 188 9.93 -6.02 -20.35
N THR A 189 10.19 -6.27 -21.64
CA THR A 189 9.15 -6.35 -22.68
C THR A 189 8.52 -7.72 -22.80
N LYS A 190 9.19 -8.78 -22.30
CA LYS A 190 8.59 -10.12 -22.21
C LYS A 190 7.39 -10.08 -21.25
N PRO A 191 6.21 -10.60 -21.62
CA PRO A 191 5.10 -10.79 -20.67
C PRO A 191 5.56 -11.66 -19.49
N SER A 192 4.95 -11.48 -18.32
CA SER A 192 5.21 -12.34 -17.15
C SER A 192 4.57 -13.70 -17.40
N ILE A 193 5.32 -14.65 -17.97
CA ILE A 193 4.86 -16.01 -18.30
C ILE A 193 5.05 -16.99 -17.15
N ALA A 194 5.58 -16.54 -16.00
CA ALA A 194 5.87 -17.37 -14.82
C ALA A 194 4.65 -18.13 -14.22
N PHE A 195 3.47 -17.99 -14.83
CA PHE A 195 2.22 -18.66 -14.47
C PHE A 195 1.39 -19.12 -15.69
N ASP A 196 1.97 -19.20 -16.90
CA ASP A 196 1.27 -19.65 -18.12
C ASP A 196 1.64 -21.12 -18.43
N ASP A 197 0.63 -21.94 -18.74
CA ASP A 197 0.64 -23.42 -18.67
C ASP A 197 1.45 -24.16 -19.77
N ASP A 198 2.16 -23.47 -20.67
CA ASP A 198 2.81 -24.08 -21.84
C ASP A 198 4.36 -24.08 -21.73
N ILE A 199 4.96 -25.23 -21.38
CA ILE A 199 6.43 -25.37 -21.21
C ILE A 199 7.03 -26.42 -22.17
N GLU A 200 8.11 -26.06 -22.87
CA GLU A 200 9.00 -26.97 -23.61
C GLU A 200 10.19 -27.47 -22.76
N TYR A 201 10.59 -28.72 -22.96
CA TYR A 201 11.57 -29.46 -22.15
C TYR A 201 13.04 -29.08 -22.42
N LYS A 202 13.86 -28.98 -21.37
CA LYS A 202 15.34 -28.92 -21.43
C LYS A 202 16.01 -30.01 -20.57
N ASP A 203 17.18 -30.45 -21.04
CA ASP A 203 17.95 -31.60 -20.54
C ASP A 203 18.62 -31.39 -19.17
N SER A 204 19.11 -32.48 -18.57
CA SER A 204 19.48 -32.59 -17.14
C SER A 204 20.83 -31.98 -16.72
N GLU A 205 21.86 -31.95 -17.58
CA GLU A 205 23.18 -31.38 -17.24
C GLU A 205 23.19 -29.84 -17.26
N ASP A 206 22.30 -29.20 -18.03
CA ASP A 206 22.12 -27.74 -18.03
C ASP A 206 21.52 -27.21 -16.71
N ARG A 207 20.87 -28.07 -15.91
CA ARG A 207 20.12 -27.69 -14.70
C ARG A 207 21.01 -27.28 -13.52
N ILE A 208 22.19 -27.87 -13.37
CA ILE A 208 23.09 -27.62 -12.22
C ILE A 208 23.83 -26.27 -12.38
N LEU A 209 24.28 -25.95 -13.59
CA LEU A 209 24.93 -24.67 -13.89
C LEU A 209 23.94 -23.48 -13.81
N LEU A 210 22.64 -23.75 -14.03
CA LEU A 210 21.53 -22.81 -13.93
C LEU A 210 21.33 -22.30 -12.48
N ILE A 211 21.60 -23.11 -11.46
CA ILE A 211 21.29 -22.80 -10.06
C ILE A 211 22.35 -21.91 -9.39
N ILE A 212 23.64 -22.14 -9.68
CA ILE A 212 24.77 -21.65 -8.87
C ILE A 212 25.02 -20.12 -8.96
N ASN A 213 24.32 -19.37 -9.81
CA ASN A 213 24.47 -17.90 -9.92
C ASN A 213 23.14 -17.13 -9.98
N GLN A 214 22.00 -17.78 -9.68
CA GLN A 214 20.68 -17.16 -9.83
C GLN A 214 20.41 -16.08 -8.77
N ASN A 215 20.84 -16.23 -7.53
CA ASN A 215 20.48 -15.29 -6.46
C ASN A 215 20.93 -13.84 -6.72
N ASN A 216 22.13 -13.65 -7.27
CA ASN A 216 22.61 -12.31 -7.62
C ASN A 216 21.84 -11.73 -8.81
N LYS A 217 21.48 -12.57 -9.79
CA LYS A 217 20.63 -12.18 -10.93
C LYS A 217 19.22 -11.81 -10.44
N ILE A 218 18.62 -12.60 -9.57
CA ILE A 218 17.30 -12.38 -8.97
C ILE A 218 17.30 -11.11 -8.11
N LYS A 219 18.29 -10.92 -7.23
CA LYS A 219 18.42 -9.69 -6.44
C LYS A 219 18.55 -8.46 -7.33
N SER A 220 19.37 -8.53 -8.37
CA SER A 220 19.52 -7.44 -9.34
C SER A 220 18.22 -7.18 -10.10
N ALA A 221 17.54 -8.23 -10.58
CA ALA A 221 16.27 -8.14 -11.27
C ALA A 221 15.16 -7.56 -10.38
N LEU A 222 15.09 -7.97 -9.10
CA LEU A 222 14.20 -7.41 -8.09
C LEU A 222 14.52 -5.93 -7.85
N TYR A 223 15.79 -5.58 -7.67
CA TYR A 223 16.21 -4.20 -7.43
C TYR A 223 15.82 -3.26 -8.59
N GLU A 224 16.12 -3.65 -9.83
CA GLU A 224 15.73 -2.90 -11.03
C GLU A 224 14.21 -2.83 -11.19
N SER A 225 13.51 -3.92 -10.90
CA SER A 225 12.05 -3.95 -10.91
C SER A 225 11.45 -3.00 -9.87
N ILE A 226 12.02 -2.91 -8.66
CA ILE A 226 11.59 -1.93 -7.64
C ILE A 226 11.76 -0.52 -8.19
N ILE A 227 12.93 -0.17 -8.73
CA ILE A 227 13.19 1.17 -9.29
C ILE A 227 12.18 1.52 -10.39
N ARG A 228 11.83 0.55 -11.24
CA ARG A 228 10.91 0.73 -12.36
C ARG A 228 9.45 0.87 -11.92
N TYR A 229 8.97 -0.01 -11.05
CA TYR A 229 7.54 -0.08 -10.70
C TYR A 229 7.17 0.78 -9.49
N TRP A 230 8.12 1.11 -8.59
CA TRP A 230 7.89 1.95 -7.43
C TRP A 230 7.85 3.45 -7.77
N ASN A 231 6.93 3.83 -8.66
CA ASN A 231 6.68 5.23 -9.02
C ASN A 231 5.48 5.81 -8.26
N ILE A 232 5.53 5.74 -6.92
CA ILE A 232 4.45 6.22 -6.04
C ILE A 232 4.70 7.69 -5.64
N PRO A 233 3.69 8.59 -5.71
CA PRO A 233 3.81 9.97 -5.26
C PRO A 233 4.32 10.08 -3.81
N LYS A 234 5.56 10.56 -3.66
CA LYS A 234 6.30 10.57 -2.38
C LYS A 234 5.65 11.44 -1.31
N ASP A 235 5.02 12.53 -1.73
CA ASP A 235 4.53 13.58 -0.83
C ASP A 235 3.54 13.06 0.22
N TYR A 236 2.45 12.41 -0.22
CA TYR A 236 1.34 12.07 0.67
C TYR A 236 1.70 11.00 1.69
N GLY A 237 2.40 9.94 1.27
CA GLY A 237 2.77 8.89 2.20
C GLY A 237 3.95 9.27 3.09
N LEU A 238 4.90 10.10 2.63
CA LEU A 238 5.94 10.64 3.51
C LEU A 238 5.37 11.68 4.49
N ILE A 239 4.38 12.47 4.09
CA ILE A 239 3.64 13.35 5.01
C ILE A 239 2.92 12.50 6.06
N ALA A 240 2.23 11.42 5.68
CA ALA A 240 1.60 10.52 6.63
C ALA A 240 2.61 9.89 7.60
N THR A 241 3.78 9.48 7.08
CA THR A 241 4.90 8.96 7.89
C THR A 241 5.42 10.01 8.87
N LEU A 242 5.51 11.28 8.45
CA LEU A 242 5.93 12.41 9.31
C LEU A 242 4.89 12.72 10.40
N LEU A 243 3.60 12.52 10.12
CA LEU A 243 2.49 12.68 11.06
C LEU A 243 2.28 11.47 12.00
N ASP A 244 2.97 10.36 11.76
CA ASP A 244 3.00 9.23 12.68
C ASP A 244 4.15 9.39 13.70
N PRO A 245 3.85 9.61 14.99
CA PRO A 245 4.88 9.87 16.01
C PRO A 245 5.86 8.71 16.24
N ARG A 246 5.61 7.52 15.68
CA ARG A 246 6.50 6.35 15.77
C ARG A 246 7.59 6.35 14.69
N CYS A 247 7.28 6.82 13.47
CA CYS A 247 8.18 6.72 12.31
C CYS A 247 8.54 8.05 11.65
N LYS A 248 8.18 9.18 12.26
CA LYS A 248 8.46 10.54 11.78
C LYS A 248 9.94 10.94 11.59
N SER A 249 10.89 10.07 11.92
CA SER A 249 12.33 10.33 11.75
C SER A 249 12.76 10.39 10.29
N LEU A 250 12.07 9.65 9.41
CA LEU A 250 12.35 9.63 7.97
C LEU A 250 13.85 9.39 7.64
N PHE A 251 14.58 8.64 8.48
CA PHE A 251 16.04 8.43 8.32
C PHE A 251 16.43 7.67 7.04
N PHE A 252 15.45 7.10 6.34
CA PHE A 252 15.64 6.26 5.17
C PHE A 252 15.62 7.03 3.84
N ILE A 253 15.27 8.32 3.85
CA ILE A 253 15.28 9.19 2.66
C ILE A 253 16.49 10.14 2.67
N SER A 254 16.75 10.77 1.52
CA SER A 254 17.84 11.75 1.41
C SER A 254 17.51 13.04 2.21
N PRO A 255 18.53 13.77 2.70
CA PRO A 255 18.32 15.03 3.44
C PRO A 255 17.53 16.09 2.66
N GLU A 256 17.68 16.12 1.34
CA GLU A 256 16.97 17.05 0.45
C GLU A 256 15.47 16.75 0.44
N LEU A 257 15.11 15.48 0.22
CA LEU A 257 13.71 15.04 0.25
C LEU A 257 13.11 15.20 1.64
N HIS A 258 13.90 14.92 2.68
CA HIS A 258 13.49 15.15 4.07
C HIS A 258 13.06 16.60 4.28
N ASN A 259 13.90 17.57 3.90
CA ASN A 259 13.59 18.99 4.03
C ASN A 259 12.38 19.41 3.19
N ASP A 260 12.25 18.91 1.96
CA ASP A 260 11.10 19.18 1.10
C ASP A 260 9.77 18.74 1.75
N ILE A 261 9.71 17.53 2.31
CA ILE A 261 8.52 17.01 2.98
C ILE A 261 8.16 17.83 4.23
N HIS A 262 9.16 18.23 5.02
CA HIS A 262 8.93 19.11 6.17
C HIS A 262 8.37 20.47 5.74
N LEU A 263 8.92 21.07 4.68
CA LEU A 263 8.43 22.35 4.13
C LEU A 263 7.01 22.23 3.56
N LYS A 264 6.72 21.13 2.85
CA LYS A 264 5.36 20.85 2.34
C LYS A 264 4.36 20.72 3.47
N LEU A 265 4.64 19.91 4.48
CA LEU A 265 3.75 19.76 5.63
C LEU A 265 3.56 21.08 6.39
N ARG A 266 4.65 21.83 6.59
CA ARG A 266 4.63 23.16 7.22
C ARG A 266 3.77 24.16 6.43
N SER A 267 3.85 24.14 5.10
CA SER A 267 3.04 24.98 4.22
C SER A 267 1.55 24.68 4.37
N VAL A 268 1.16 23.40 4.36
CA VAL A 268 -0.24 22.99 4.59
C VAL A 268 -0.71 23.38 5.98
N TYR A 269 0.10 23.18 7.01
CA TYR A 269 -0.20 23.61 8.39
C TYR A 269 -0.44 25.12 8.47
N ASN A 270 0.43 25.93 7.85
CA ASN A 270 0.30 27.38 7.87
C ASN A 270 -0.99 27.86 7.17
N LYS A 271 -1.39 27.22 6.05
CA LYS A 271 -2.66 27.51 5.37
C LYS A 271 -3.86 27.23 6.29
N MET A 272 -3.91 26.05 6.90
CA MET A 272 -4.97 25.69 7.84
C MET A 272 -5.00 26.62 9.06
N LYS A 273 -3.84 27.06 9.54
CA LYS A 273 -3.74 27.99 10.66
C LYS A 273 -4.33 29.37 10.34
N LEU A 274 -4.11 29.87 9.12
CA LEU A 274 -4.70 31.12 8.65
C LEU A 274 -6.23 31.01 8.58
N GLU A 275 -6.75 29.97 7.94
CA GLU A 275 -8.19 29.70 7.83
C GLU A 275 -8.85 29.56 9.21
N TYR A 276 -8.20 28.87 10.16
CA TYR A 276 -8.70 28.69 11.51
C TYR A 276 -8.74 30.02 12.30
N SER A 277 -7.72 30.87 12.14
CA SER A 277 -7.65 32.17 12.83
C SER A 277 -8.72 33.15 12.32
N GLU A 278 -9.08 33.08 11.04
CA GLU A 278 -10.19 33.87 10.47
C GLU A 278 -11.55 33.40 10.99
N GLN A 279 -11.72 32.09 11.18
CA GLN A 279 -12.93 31.53 11.78
C GLN A 279 -13.08 31.94 13.26
N GLU A 280 -12.03 31.88 14.07
CA GLU A 280 -12.10 32.29 15.50
C GLU A 280 -12.46 33.77 15.66
N LYS A 281 -11.90 34.67 14.84
CA LYS A 281 -12.24 36.11 14.85
C LYS A 281 -13.70 36.39 14.55
N LYS A 282 -14.39 35.48 13.85
CA LYS A 282 -15.81 35.61 13.50
C LYS A 282 -16.76 35.20 14.64
N TYR A 283 -16.31 34.37 15.59
CA TYR A 283 -17.17 33.76 16.61
C TYR A 283 -16.81 34.10 18.07
N HIS A 284 -15.64 34.69 18.34
CA HIS A 284 -15.28 35.07 19.71
C HIS A 284 -15.81 36.44 20.15
N LYS A 285 -16.69 36.44 21.16
CA LYS A 285 -16.85 37.58 22.09
C LYS A 285 -15.62 37.61 23.02
N GLU A 286 -14.99 38.78 23.14
CA GLU A 286 -13.95 39.04 24.14
C GLU A 286 -14.49 38.73 25.54
N TYR A 287 -13.92 37.71 26.19
CA TYR A 287 -14.08 37.54 27.63
C TYR A 287 -12.87 38.16 28.32
N PRO A 288 -13.06 39.08 29.28
CA PRO A 288 -11.96 39.70 29.99
C PRO A 288 -11.33 38.65 30.90
N ILE A 289 -10.22 38.06 30.44
CA ILE A 289 -9.31 37.34 31.32
C ILE A 289 -8.71 38.40 32.25
N ASN A 290 -8.82 38.20 33.57
CA ASN A 290 -8.19 39.08 34.56
C ASN A 290 -6.74 39.39 34.15
N SER A 291 -6.51 40.66 33.79
CA SER A 291 -5.33 41.13 33.05
C SER A 291 -4.02 40.92 33.81
N LEU A 292 -4.09 40.78 35.14
CA LEU A 292 -2.93 40.54 35.99
C LEU A 292 -2.44 39.09 35.91
N LEU A 293 -3.32 38.09 36.01
CA LEU A 293 -2.92 36.69 35.93
C LEU A 293 -2.41 36.35 34.52
N ALA A 294 -3.09 36.85 33.49
CA ALA A 294 -2.63 36.72 32.12
C ALA A 294 -1.25 37.35 31.94
N SER A 295 -1.03 38.60 32.34
CA SER A 295 0.27 39.27 32.19
C SER A 295 1.41 38.62 32.99
N MET A 296 1.12 38.07 34.18
CA MET A 296 2.11 37.37 35.02
C MET A 296 2.61 36.06 34.39
N PHE A 297 1.75 35.32 33.68
CA PHE A 297 2.08 33.99 33.14
C PHE A 297 2.17 33.92 31.61
N SER A 298 1.86 35.00 30.88
CA SER A 298 1.95 35.08 29.40
C SER A 298 3.35 34.83 28.85
N ARG A 299 4.40 35.10 29.62
CA ARG A 299 5.80 34.93 29.17
C ARG A 299 6.30 33.47 29.15
N LYS A 300 5.55 32.51 29.69
CA LYS A 300 5.99 31.10 29.83
C LYS A 300 5.31 30.09 28.91
N TYR A 301 4.38 30.49 28.05
CA TYR A 301 3.81 29.56 27.06
C TYR A 301 4.87 29.23 26.00
N GLU A 302 5.47 28.04 26.17
CA GLU A 302 6.46 27.35 25.33
C GLU A 302 6.73 27.98 23.94
N ARG A 303 7.98 28.41 23.71
CA ARG A 303 8.47 28.87 22.40
C ARG A 303 8.20 27.82 21.32
N GLY A 304 7.34 28.17 20.35
CA GLY A 304 7.09 27.38 19.14
C GLY A 304 5.61 27.13 18.91
N ASP A 305 5.22 27.03 17.63
CA ASP A 305 3.87 26.62 17.27
C ASP A 305 3.65 25.11 17.44
N GLU A 306 2.40 24.70 17.27
CA GLU A 306 1.94 23.31 17.35
C GLU A 306 2.85 22.33 16.60
N PHE A 307 3.21 22.67 15.37
CA PHE A 307 4.11 21.89 14.53
C PHE A 307 5.49 21.69 15.15
N THR A 308 6.13 22.78 15.60
CA THR A 308 7.46 22.72 16.24
C THR A 308 7.44 21.88 17.51
N LYS A 309 6.34 21.93 18.28
CA LYS A 309 6.15 21.12 19.49
C LYS A 309 6.00 19.64 19.14
N TYR A 310 5.17 19.31 18.15
CA TYR A 310 4.96 17.93 17.70
C TYR A 310 6.25 17.25 17.24
N LEU A 311 7.10 17.97 16.50
CA LEU A 311 8.39 17.42 16.04
C LEU A 311 9.31 16.93 17.18
N ARG A 312 9.10 17.38 18.42
CA ARG A 312 9.88 16.96 19.59
C ARG A 312 9.33 15.74 20.33
N VAL A 313 8.13 15.27 20.00
CA VAL A 313 7.44 14.20 20.77
C VAL A 313 7.48 12.85 20.06
N TRP A 314 7.90 11.80 20.75
CA TRP A 314 7.97 10.44 20.21
C TRP A 314 7.15 9.51 21.09
N ILE A 315 6.64 8.43 20.49
CA ILE A 315 5.97 7.34 21.21
C ILE A 315 6.60 6.00 20.87
N SER A 316 6.40 5.01 21.74
CA SER A 316 6.85 3.64 21.47
C SER A 316 6.08 3.00 20.31
N PHE A 317 6.70 2.05 19.61
CA PHE A 317 6.01 1.24 18.59
C PHE A 317 4.90 0.36 19.17
N SER A 318 4.93 0.08 20.47
CA SER A 318 3.87 -0.63 21.19
C SER A 318 2.61 0.21 21.41
N GLU A 319 2.69 1.54 21.23
CA GLU A 319 1.55 2.44 21.38
C GLU A 319 0.82 2.64 20.05
N CYS A 320 -0.51 2.74 20.11
CA CYS A 320 -1.33 3.06 18.95
C CYS A 320 -1.28 4.58 18.70
N PRO A 321 -0.86 5.05 17.51
CA PRO A 321 -0.75 6.48 17.20
C PRO A 321 -2.11 7.16 17.26
N PHE A 322 -3.19 6.46 16.90
CA PHE A 322 -4.55 6.98 16.97
C PHE A 322 -4.98 7.29 18.40
N ASN A 323 -4.71 6.38 19.35
CA ASN A 323 -4.98 6.61 20.76
C ASN A 323 -4.16 7.79 21.30
N TRP A 324 -2.91 7.93 20.86
CA TRP A 324 -2.07 9.06 21.25
C TRP A 324 -2.59 10.38 20.70
N TRP A 325 -2.97 10.43 19.41
CA TRP A 325 -3.55 11.61 18.78
C TRP A 325 -4.88 12.01 19.42
N SER A 326 -5.74 11.05 19.78
CA SER A 326 -6.96 11.31 20.54
C SER A 326 -6.68 12.01 21.88
N LYS A 327 -5.72 11.49 22.66
CA LYS A 327 -5.34 12.09 23.95
C LYS A 327 -4.70 13.47 23.81
N ASN A 328 -4.06 13.75 22.68
CA ASN A 328 -3.32 14.99 22.43
C ASN A 328 -4.02 15.95 21.45
N GLU A 329 -5.29 15.69 21.08
CA GLU A 329 -6.04 16.51 20.12
C GLU A 329 -6.13 17.97 20.57
N ASN A 330 -6.41 18.22 21.85
CA ASN A 330 -6.46 19.56 22.43
C ASN A 330 -5.09 20.27 22.43
N ARG A 331 -4.00 19.49 22.49
CA ARG A 331 -2.63 20.02 22.44
C ARG A 331 -2.21 20.33 21.00
N PHE A 332 -2.73 19.56 20.04
CA PHE A 332 -2.41 19.66 18.63
C PHE A 332 -3.68 19.71 17.76
N PRO A 333 -4.47 20.81 17.80
CA PRO A 333 -5.79 20.89 17.19
C PRO A 333 -5.78 20.94 15.65
N LEU A 334 -4.75 21.48 15.00
CA LEU A 334 -4.68 21.53 13.53
C LEU A 334 -4.04 20.26 12.97
N LEU A 335 -2.95 19.79 13.59
CA LEU A 335 -2.27 18.57 13.19
C LEU A 335 -3.16 17.36 13.38
N SER A 336 -3.97 17.30 14.44
CA SER A 336 -4.95 16.23 14.65
C SER A 336 -5.99 16.14 13.51
N LYS A 337 -6.38 17.28 12.91
CA LYS A 337 -7.20 17.30 11.68
C LYS A 337 -6.44 16.77 10.47
N MET A 338 -5.17 17.14 10.33
CA MET A 338 -4.31 16.63 9.24
C MET A 338 -4.08 15.12 9.37
N VAL A 339 -3.83 14.64 10.58
CA VAL A 339 -3.67 13.22 10.94
C VAL A 339 -4.87 12.42 10.46
N ARG A 340 -6.09 12.87 10.75
CA ARG A 340 -7.32 12.22 10.25
C ARG A 340 -7.40 12.14 8.72
N LYS A 341 -6.83 13.13 8.02
CA LYS A 341 -6.79 13.18 6.56
C LYS A 341 -5.72 12.23 5.99
N TYR A 342 -4.48 12.31 6.45
CA TYR A 342 -3.35 11.61 5.83
C TYR A 342 -3.17 10.17 6.30
N LEU A 343 -3.43 9.86 7.59
CA LEU A 343 -3.23 8.51 8.14
C LEU A 343 -4.37 7.55 7.79
N ALA A 344 -5.48 8.06 7.24
CA ALA A 344 -6.58 7.26 6.72
C ALA A 344 -6.30 6.68 5.32
N ILE A 345 -5.25 7.15 4.63
CA ILE A 345 -4.93 6.69 3.27
C ILE A 345 -4.52 5.20 3.34
N PRO A 346 -5.22 4.30 2.62
CA PRO A 346 -4.82 2.91 2.56
C PRO A 346 -3.63 2.74 1.60
N ALA A 347 -2.64 1.95 1.99
CA ALA A 347 -1.47 1.65 1.16
C ALA A 347 -1.78 0.66 0.03
N THR A 348 -2.91 -0.04 0.11
CA THR A 348 -3.33 -1.10 -0.80
C THR A 348 -4.82 -1.01 -1.15
N SER A 349 -5.21 -1.59 -2.29
CA SER A 349 -6.62 -1.80 -2.68
C SER A 349 -7.25 -3.04 -2.03
N THR A 350 -6.55 -3.68 -1.07
CA THR A 350 -6.97 -4.95 -0.46
C THR A 350 -8.34 -4.91 0.24
N PRO A 351 -8.87 -3.80 0.78
CA PRO A 351 -10.23 -3.80 1.33
C PRO A 351 -11.28 -4.19 0.29
N SER A 352 -11.19 -3.61 -0.92
CA SER A 352 -12.09 -3.95 -2.03
C SER A 352 -11.82 -5.36 -2.58
N GLU A 353 -10.57 -5.84 -2.58
CA GLU A 353 -10.23 -7.21 -3.04
C GLU A 353 -10.69 -8.29 -2.06
N LYS A 354 -10.60 -8.05 -0.74
CA LYS A 354 -11.14 -8.95 0.29
C LYS A 354 -12.67 -9.04 0.17
N LEU A 355 -13.32 -7.93 -0.14
CA LEU A 355 -14.74 -7.89 -0.49
C LEU A 355 -15.05 -8.79 -1.68
N PHE A 356 -14.32 -8.65 -2.78
CA PHE A 356 -14.50 -9.49 -3.96
C PHE A 356 -14.11 -10.96 -3.76
N SER A 357 -13.13 -11.25 -2.91
CA SER A 357 -12.73 -12.63 -2.58
C SER A 357 -13.81 -13.33 -1.74
N ASN A 358 -14.33 -12.64 -0.72
CA ASN A 358 -15.46 -13.12 0.07
C ASN A 358 -16.72 -13.27 -0.79
N ALA A 359 -16.95 -12.35 -1.70
CA ALA A 359 -18.04 -12.42 -2.68
C ALA A 359 -17.87 -13.57 -3.68
N GLY A 360 -16.64 -13.78 -4.18
CA GLY A 360 -16.30 -14.87 -5.09
C GLY A 360 -16.55 -16.22 -4.45
N ASN A 361 -16.22 -16.39 -3.17
CA ASN A 361 -16.53 -17.60 -2.40
C ASN A 361 -18.05 -17.82 -2.25
N LEU A 362 -18.83 -16.76 -2.03
CA LEU A 362 -20.30 -16.86 -2.01
C LEU A 362 -20.85 -17.32 -3.38
N MET A 363 -20.28 -16.83 -4.48
CA MET A 363 -20.70 -17.18 -5.85
C MET A 363 -20.24 -18.56 -6.32
N THR A 364 -19.08 -19.04 -5.86
CA THR A 364 -18.51 -20.33 -6.29
C THR A 364 -18.99 -21.51 -5.46
N VAL A 365 -19.19 -21.34 -4.15
CA VAL A 365 -19.62 -22.44 -3.26
C VAL A 365 -21.13 -22.68 -3.33
N GLN A 366 -21.92 -21.64 -3.60
CA GLN A 366 -23.35 -21.75 -3.86
C GLN A 366 -23.60 -21.45 -5.34
N ARG A 367 -23.94 -22.47 -6.13
CA ARG A 367 -24.35 -22.35 -7.55
C ARG A 367 -25.69 -21.61 -7.70
N THR A 368 -25.81 -20.42 -7.14
CA THR A 368 -27.02 -19.59 -7.20
C THR A 368 -26.82 -18.52 -8.26
N SER A 369 -27.64 -18.56 -9.31
CA SER A 369 -27.81 -17.47 -10.27
C SER A 369 -28.48 -16.28 -9.57
N LEU A 370 -27.74 -15.59 -8.71
CA LEU A 370 -28.19 -14.35 -8.07
C LEU A 370 -28.20 -13.23 -9.11
N SER A 371 -29.26 -12.42 -9.14
CA SER A 371 -29.24 -11.20 -9.96
C SER A 371 -28.17 -10.26 -9.42
N PRO A 372 -27.54 -9.44 -10.28
CA PRO A 372 -26.54 -8.45 -9.85
C PRO A 372 -27.06 -7.58 -8.71
N SER A 373 -28.31 -7.11 -8.78
CA SER A 373 -28.93 -6.33 -7.71
C SER A 373 -28.96 -7.02 -6.36
N ILE A 374 -29.29 -8.31 -6.28
CA ILE A 374 -29.35 -9.04 -5.00
C ILE A 374 -27.93 -9.24 -4.44
N PHE A 375 -26.97 -9.50 -5.32
CA PHE A 375 -25.56 -9.64 -4.95
C PHE A 375 -24.98 -8.35 -4.36
N GLU A 376 -25.28 -7.20 -4.97
CA GLU A 376 -24.87 -5.88 -4.48
C GLU A 376 -25.41 -5.61 -3.08
N HIS A 377 -26.72 -5.83 -2.84
CA HIS A 377 -27.33 -5.63 -1.53
C HIS A 377 -26.78 -6.59 -0.46
N LEU A 378 -26.51 -7.85 -0.82
CA LEU A 378 -26.02 -8.86 0.11
C LEU A 378 -24.60 -8.55 0.60
N LEU A 379 -23.74 -8.03 -0.28
CA LEU A 379 -22.38 -7.65 0.08
C LEU A 379 -22.33 -6.29 0.80
N PHE A 380 -23.24 -5.38 0.49
CA PHE A 380 -23.33 -4.09 1.17
C PHE A 380 -23.78 -4.21 2.64
N LEU A 381 -24.58 -5.23 2.98
CA LEU A 381 -25.10 -5.47 4.33
C LEU A 381 -24.15 -6.25 5.25
N LYS A 382 -23.02 -6.75 4.72
CA LYS A 382 -21.96 -7.39 5.49
C LYS A 382 -20.94 -6.37 5.95
#